data_AF-A0A4P5R4L4-F1
#
_entry.id   AF-A0A4P5R4L4-F1
#
_cell.length_a   1.000
_cell.length_b   1.000
_cell.length_c   1.000
_cell.angle_alpha   90.00
_cell.angle_beta   90.00
_cell.angle_gamma   90.00
#
_symmetry.space_group_name_H-M   'P 1'
#
loop_
_entity.id
_entity.type
_entity.pdbx_description
1 polymer ?
#
loop_
_entity_poly.entity_id
_entity_poly.type
_entity_poly.pdbx_seq_one_letter_code
_entity_poly.pdbx_strand_id
1 'polypeptide(L)'
;MLAVATAVMTSVLLVPTMVAAHLHSPRARKLIEVSAVLPFVVPAIALVVGFAGTFRDTIPFFIRNPLGLVPLYVITALPFTHRTLENGLAALDLRTLVNASRSLGAGWVRTMVLVIAPNMRASIATASFLAFTVVIGEFTIASLLLKNTLPLYLSYAQGQNPQGSFALGLVLVVLSTVFVALSNRFARSVTT
;
A
#
# COMPACT_ATOMS: atom_id res chain seq x y z
N MET A 1 10.24 -2.09 10.11
CA MET A 1 10.98 -2.53 8.90
C MET A 1 10.06 -3.05 7.80
N LEU A 2 9.11 -3.96 8.09
CA LEU A 2 8.19 -4.50 7.08
C LEU A 2 7.43 -3.44 6.27
N ALA A 3 6.79 -2.49 6.95
CA ALA A 3 6.03 -1.42 6.28
C ALA A 3 6.88 -0.57 5.33
N VAL A 4 8.11 -0.24 5.74
CA VAL A 4 9.07 0.51 4.90
C VAL A 4 9.52 -0.34 3.71
N ALA A 5 9.86 -1.61 3.94
CA ALA A 5 10.26 -2.54 2.89
C ALA A 5 9.14 -2.73 1.86
N THR A 6 7.90 -2.89 2.30
CA THR A 6 6.73 -2.95 1.41
C THR A 6 6.56 -1.63 0.65
N ALA A 7 6.60 -0.48 1.31
CA ALA A 7 6.44 0.81 0.64
C ALA A 7 7.51 1.04 -0.45
N VAL A 8 8.77 0.70 -0.17
CA VAL A 8 9.86 0.78 -1.13
C VAL A 8 9.66 -0.21 -2.27
N MET A 9 9.38 -1.48 -1.96
CA MET A 9 9.19 -2.53 -2.97
C MET A 9 8.00 -2.21 -3.88
N THR A 10 6.88 -1.76 -3.32
CA THR A 10 5.68 -1.37 -4.08
C THR A 10 5.99 -0.20 -5.02
N SER A 11 6.68 0.85 -4.55
CA SER A 11 7.06 1.98 -5.40
C SER A 11 8.04 1.57 -6.50
N VAL A 12 9.06 0.78 -6.16
CA VAL A 12 10.07 0.31 -7.12
C VAL A 12 9.47 -0.61 -8.18
N LEU A 13 8.43 -1.39 -7.86
CA LEU A 13 7.75 -2.26 -8.81
C LEU A 13 6.69 -1.50 -9.63
N LEU A 14 5.77 -0.78 -8.97
CA LEU A 14 4.62 -0.17 -9.65
C LEU A 14 5.01 1.01 -10.53
N VAL A 15 5.90 1.91 -10.07
CA VAL A 15 6.25 3.11 -10.84
C VAL A 15 6.77 2.76 -12.25
N PRO A 16 7.81 1.93 -12.42
CA PRO A 16 8.28 1.58 -13.76
C PRO A 16 7.27 0.78 -14.55
N THR A 17 6.52 -0.11 -13.90
CA THR A 17 5.51 -0.97 -14.57
C THR A 17 4.35 -0.13 -15.12
N MET A 18 3.82 0.80 -14.33
CA MET A 18 2.75 1.69 -14.74
C MET A 18 3.21 2.65 -15.83
N VAL A 19 4.41 3.23 -15.71
CA VAL A 19 4.95 4.10 -16.76
C VAL A 19 5.14 3.32 -18.07
N ALA A 20 5.71 2.12 -18.01
CA ALA A 20 5.87 1.29 -19.19
C ALA A 20 4.51 0.97 -19.84
N ALA A 21 3.49 0.63 -19.04
CA ALA A 21 2.15 0.35 -19.56
C ALA A 21 1.51 1.57 -20.24
N HIS A 22 1.68 2.78 -19.68
CA HIS A 22 1.17 4.02 -20.27
C HIS A 22 1.81 4.35 -21.61
N LEU A 23 3.06 3.91 -21.85
CA LEU A 23 3.79 4.20 -23.09
C LEU A 23 3.54 3.16 -24.20
N HIS A 24 3.36 1.89 -23.86
CA HIS A 24 3.34 0.81 -24.86
C HIS A 24 1.93 0.39 -25.30
N SER A 25 0.96 0.24 -24.38
CA SER A 25 -0.37 -0.25 -24.77
C SER A 25 -1.48 0.00 -23.73
N PRO A 26 -2.69 0.44 -24.18
CA PRO A 26 -3.86 0.55 -23.31
C PRO A 26 -4.32 -0.81 -22.74
N ARG A 27 -3.99 -1.94 -23.41
CA ARG A 27 -4.30 -3.28 -22.88
C ARG A 27 -3.47 -3.60 -21.64
N ALA A 28 -2.19 -3.25 -21.64
CA ALA A 28 -1.31 -3.47 -20.50
C ALA A 28 -1.78 -2.67 -19.28
N ARG A 29 -2.22 -1.42 -19.50
CA ARG A 29 -2.83 -0.59 -18.45
C ARG A 29 -4.06 -1.26 -17.83
N LYS A 30 -4.97 -1.78 -18.67
CA LYS A 30 -6.17 -2.50 -18.19
C LYS A 30 -5.81 -3.76 -17.40
N LEU A 31 -4.77 -4.51 -17.80
CA LEU A 31 -4.33 -5.69 -17.05
C LEU A 31 -3.78 -5.33 -15.67
N ILE A 32 -3.01 -4.23 -15.57
CA ILE A 32 -2.49 -3.74 -14.28
C ILE A 32 -3.64 -3.22 -13.40
N GLU A 33 -4.60 -2.51 -13.98
CA GLU A 33 -5.77 -2.04 -13.24
C GLU A 33 -6.57 -3.20 -12.68
N VAL A 34 -6.85 -4.23 -13.49
CA VAL A 34 -7.53 -5.45 -13.04
C VAL A 34 -6.71 -6.12 -11.94
N SER A 35 -5.40 -6.31 -12.13
CA SER A 35 -4.56 -6.98 -11.13
C SER A 35 -4.43 -6.20 -9.83
N ALA A 36 -4.49 -4.87 -9.87
CA ALA A 36 -4.50 -4.02 -8.69
C ALA A 36 -5.82 -4.09 -7.90
N VAL A 37 -6.94 -4.42 -8.56
CA VAL A 37 -8.26 -4.57 -7.92
C VAL A 37 -8.51 -6.00 -7.43
N LEU A 38 -7.86 -7.01 -8.01
CA LEU A 38 -7.97 -8.42 -7.57
C LEU A 38 -7.85 -8.61 -6.04
N PRO A 39 -6.91 -7.96 -5.32
CA PRO A 39 -6.75 -8.15 -3.88
C PRO A 39 -7.98 -7.74 -3.06
N PHE A 40 -8.86 -6.89 -3.59
CA PHE A 40 -10.11 -6.54 -2.92
C PHE A 40 -11.15 -7.65 -2.97
N VAL A 41 -11.12 -8.46 -4.04
CA VAL A 41 -12.06 -9.57 -4.25
C VAL A 41 -11.55 -10.84 -3.57
N VAL A 42 -10.23 -11.02 -3.51
CA VAL A 42 -9.61 -12.19 -2.90
C VAL A 42 -9.44 -11.98 -1.39
N PRO A 43 -10.07 -12.79 -0.52
CA PRO A 43 -9.89 -12.68 0.91
C PRO A 43 -8.42 -12.89 1.32
N ALA A 44 -7.94 -12.15 2.32
CA ALA A 44 -6.57 -12.27 2.83
C ALA A 44 -6.21 -13.71 3.25
N ILE A 45 -7.18 -14.46 3.80
CA ILE A 45 -7.01 -15.87 4.16
C ILE A 45 -6.68 -16.72 2.94
N ALA A 46 -7.39 -16.52 1.82
CA ALA A 46 -7.16 -17.25 0.58
C ALA A 46 -5.78 -16.94 0.00
N LEU A 47 -5.33 -15.67 0.07
CA LEU A 47 -3.98 -15.28 -0.33
C LEU A 47 -2.92 -16.02 0.50
N VAL A 48 -3.08 -16.09 1.82
CA VAL A 48 -2.13 -16.79 2.70
C VAL A 48 -2.14 -18.28 2.47
N VAL A 49 -3.32 -18.91 2.37
CA VAL A 49 -3.43 -20.35 2.15
C VAL A 49 -2.84 -20.74 0.80
N GLY A 50 -3.12 -19.99 -0.27
CA GLY A 50 -2.51 -20.20 -1.57
C GLY A 50 -0.99 -20.02 -1.52
N PHE A 51 -0.53 -18.91 -0.94
CA PHE A 51 0.90 -18.62 -0.83
C PHE A 51 1.65 -19.68 0.00
N ALA A 52 1.17 -20.00 1.20
CA ALA A 52 1.78 -21.01 2.06
C ALA A 52 1.68 -22.40 1.43
N GLY A 53 0.55 -22.77 0.83
CA GLY A 53 0.38 -24.06 0.17
C GLY A 53 1.33 -24.27 -1.00
N THR A 54 1.58 -23.24 -1.81
CA THR A 54 2.49 -23.35 -2.97
C THR A 54 3.96 -23.25 -2.57
N PHE A 55 4.32 -22.33 -1.67
CA PHE A 55 5.73 -21.99 -1.42
C PHE A 55 6.34 -22.69 -0.20
N ARG A 56 5.56 -23.40 0.62
CA ARG A 56 6.08 -24.08 1.82
C ARG A 56 7.14 -25.12 1.50
N ASP A 57 6.96 -25.88 0.43
CA ASP A 57 7.90 -26.94 0.04
C ASP A 57 8.99 -26.44 -0.92
N THR A 58 8.65 -25.48 -1.80
CA THR A 58 9.58 -24.95 -2.81
C THR A 58 10.55 -23.93 -2.22
N ILE A 59 10.09 -23.04 -1.33
CA ILE A 59 10.92 -21.95 -0.78
C ILE A 59 10.63 -21.80 0.73
N PRO A 60 10.96 -22.81 1.56
CA PRO A 60 10.62 -22.82 2.99
C PRO A 60 11.25 -21.65 3.77
N PHE A 61 12.40 -21.16 3.31
CA PHE A 61 13.05 -19.98 3.89
C PHE A 61 12.14 -18.74 3.86
N PHE A 62 11.36 -18.57 2.77
CA PHE A 62 10.49 -17.42 2.61
C PHE A 62 9.35 -17.43 3.63
N ILE A 63 8.76 -18.60 3.88
CA ILE A 63 7.71 -18.77 4.90
C ILE A 63 8.27 -18.57 6.32
N ARG A 64 9.51 -19.00 6.59
CA ARG A 64 10.12 -18.84 7.92
C ARG A 64 10.58 -17.42 8.21
N ASN A 65 11.09 -16.70 7.21
CA ASN A 65 11.61 -15.34 7.38
C ASN A 65 10.46 -14.33 7.64
N PRO A 66 10.58 -13.43 8.64
CA PRO A 66 9.62 -12.33 8.83
C PRO A 66 9.45 -11.44 7.59
N LEU A 67 10.50 -11.23 6.81
CA LEU A 67 10.44 -10.48 5.54
C LEU A 67 9.62 -11.19 4.46
N GLY A 68 9.30 -12.48 4.65
CA GLY A 68 8.41 -13.21 3.75
C GLY A 68 6.99 -12.66 3.70
N LEU A 69 6.61 -11.80 4.63
CA LEU A 69 5.34 -11.07 4.59
C LEU A 69 5.32 -9.97 3.53
N VAL A 70 6.47 -9.47 3.09
CA VAL A 70 6.56 -8.29 2.23
C VAL A 70 5.77 -8.46 0.92
N PRO A 71 5.88 -9.56 0.15
CA PRO A 71 5.12 -9.69 -1.10
C PRO A 71 3.60 -9.78 -0.89
N LEU A 72 3.16 -10.47 0.17
CA LEU A 72 1.74 -10.52 0.54
C LEU A 72 1.22 -9.10 0.85
N TYR A 73 2.02 -8.32 1.57
CA TYR A 73 1.72 -6.92 1.88
C TYR A 73 1.79 -5.99 0.67
N VAL A 74 2.69 -6.25 -0.29
CA VAL A 74 2.69 -5.54 -1.58
C VAL A 74 1.34 -5.76 -2.24
N ILE A 75 0.89 -7.02 -2.37
CA ILE A 75 -0.41 -7.39 -2.95
C ILE A 75 -1.57 -6.66 -2.25
N THR A 76 -1.59 -6.64 -0.91
CA THR A 76 -2.63 -5.94 -0.15
C THR A 76 -2.60 -4.43 -0.35
N ALA A 77 -1.41 -3.83 -0.51
CA ALA A 77 -1.26 -2.39 -0.71
C ALA A 77 -1.55 -1.94 -2.16
N LEU A 78 -1.48 -2.85 -3.14
CA LEU A 78 -1.64 -2.58 -4.57
C LEU A 78 -2.81 -1.64 -4.93
N PRO A 79 -4.06 -1.87 -4.50
CA PRO A 79 -5.18 -1.05 -4.95
C PRO A 79 -5.02 0.43 -4.57
N PHE A 80 -4.48 0.70 -3.38
CA PHE A 80 -4.30 2.05 -2.86
C PHE A 80 -3.11 2.76 -3.51
N THR A 81 -1.99 2.05 -3.67
CA THR A 81 -0.80 2.61 -4.29
C THR A 81 -0.98 2.81 -5.78
N HIS A 82 -1.58 1.84 -6.48
CA HIS A 82 -1.91 1.94 -7.90
C HIS A 82 -2.78 3.15 -8.17
N ARG A 83 -3.90 3.30 -7.45
CA ARG A 83 -4.82 4.43 -7.64
C ARG A 83 -4.15 5.78 -7.41
N THR A 84 -3.27 5.86 -6.42
CA THR A 84 -2.52 7.09 -6.10
C THR A 84 -1.49 7.44 -7.17
N LEU A 85 -0.74 6.44 -7.64
CA LEU A 85 0.24 6.61 -8.71
C LEU A 85 -0.41 6.93 -10.05
N GLU A 86 -1.57 6.33 -10.34
CA GLU A 86 -2.36 6.59 -11.54
C GLU A 86 -2.77 8.07 -11.62
N ASN A 87 -3.27 8.63 -10.52
CA ASN A 87 -3.59 10.06 -10.44
C ASN A 87 -2.35 10.93 -10.67
N GLY A 88 -1.19 10.49 -10.19
CA GLY A 88 0.08 11.18 -10.43
C GLY A 88 0.52 11.14 -11.89
N LEU A 89 0.38 10.00 -12.56
CA LEU A 89 0.69 9.84 -13.98
C LEU A 89 -0.25 10.63 -14.86
N ALA A 90 -1.55 10.64 -14.52
CA ALA A 90 -2.56 11.38 -15.28
C ALA A 90 -2.34 12.90 -15.25
N ALA A 91 -1.64 13.42 -14.24
CA ALA A 91 -1.28 14.84 -14.14
C ALA A 91 -0.04 15.22 -14.96
N LEU A 92 0.67 14.24 -15.55
CA LEU A 92 1.91 14.47 -16.30
C LEU A 92 1.69 14.23 -17.80
N ASP A 93 2.29 15.08 -18.62
CA ASP A 93 2.47 14.85 -20.06
C ASP A 93 3.58 13.81 -20.31
N LEU A 94 3.35 12.58 -19.84
CA LEU A 94 4.33 11.51 -19.77
C LEU A 94 5.02 11.25 -21.11
N ARG A 95 4.25 11.22 -22.20
CA ARG A 95 4.78 10.95 -23.55
C ARG A 95 5.75 12.03 -24.01
N THR A 96 5.45 13.29 -23.71
CA THR A 96 6.30 14.44 -24.04
C THR A 96 7.60 14.40 -23.25
N LEU A 97 7.53 14.15 -21.94
CA LEU A 97 8.71 14.02 -21.07
C LEU A 97 9.66 12.89 -21.53
N VAL A 98 9.10 11.74 -21.88
CA VAL A 98 9.89 10.58 -22.34
C VAL A 98 10.54 10.85 -23.69
N ASN A 99 9.80 11.45 -24.64
CA ASN A 99 10.35 11.80 -25.94
C ASN A 99 11.47 12.84 -25.82
N ALA A 100 11.27 13.89 -25.02
CA ALA A 100 12.30 14.91 -24.76
C ALA A 100 13.57 14.29 -24.14
N SER A 101 13.39 13.43 -23.12
CA SER A 101 14.49 12.71 -22.48
C SER A 101 15.26 11.82 -23.48
N ARG A 102 14.56 11.07 -24.34
CA ARG A 102 15.18 10.23 -25.36
C ARG A 102 15.88 11.03 -26.46
N SER A 103 15.32 12.18 -26.88
CA SER A 103 15.98 13.10 -27.82
C SER A 103 17.28 13.67 -27.26
N LEU A 104 17.40 13.78 -25.93
CA LEU A 104 18.65 14.12 -25.23
C LEU A 104 19.59 12.92 -25.02
N GLY A 105 19.30 11.77 -25.63
CA GLY A 105 20.12 10.56 -25.56
C GLY A 105 19.99 9.77 -24.25
N ALA A 106 18.99 10.06 -23.40
CA ALA A 106 18.81 9.32 -22.16
C ALA A 106 18.15 7.95 -22.38
N GLY A 107 18.74 6.90 -21.80
CA GLY A 107 18.14 5.57 -21.75
C GLY A 107 16.94 5.47 -20.79
N TRP A 108 16.31 4.29 -20.74
CA TRP A 108 15.11 4.03 -19.92
C TRP A 108 15.33 4.29 -18.43
N VAL A 109 16.39 3.71 -17.85
CA VAL A 109 16.71 3.87 -16.41
C VAL A 109 16.97 5.34 -16.06
N ARG A 110 17.72 6.05 -16.91
CA ARG A 110 18.01 7.47 -16.73
C ARG A 110 16.73 8.32 -16.80
N THR A 111 15.84 8.01 -17.74
CA THR A 111 14.53 8.68 -17.86
C THR A 111 13.64 8.42 -16.65
N MET A 112 13.61 7.18 -16.13
CA MET A 112 12.88 6.84 -14.91
C MET A 112 13.38 7.63 -13.71
N VAL A 113 14.68 7.58 -13.44
CA VAL A 113 15.25 8.11 -12.18
C VAL A 113 15.40 9.63 -12.21
N LEU A 114 15.78 10.22 -13.34
CA LEU A 114 16.09 11.66 -13.41
C LEU A 114 14.96 12.52 -13.95
N VAL A 115 13.98 11.95 -14.65
CA VAL A 115 12.88 12.72 -15.23
C VAL A 115 11.56 12.36 -14.54
N ILE A 116 11.20 11.08 -14.50
CA ILE A 116 9.84 10.71 -14.10
C ILE A 116 9.67 10.64 -12.58
N ALA A 117 10.58 9.95 -11.88
CA ALA A 117 10.57 9.86 -10.43
C ALA A 117 10.53 11.23 -9.71
N PRO A 118 11.36 12.23 -10.06
CA PRO A 118 11.30 13.54 -9.40
C PRO A 118 10.02 14.32 -9.71
N ASN A 119 9.46 14.18 -10.92
CA ASN A 119 8.17 14.79 -11.27
C ASN A 119 7.00 14.11 -10.53
N MET A 120 7.12 12.82 -10.22
CA MET A 120 6.12 12.05 -9.47
C MET A 120 6.37 11.98 -7.97
N ARG A 121 7.35 12.72 -7.43
CA ARG A 121 7.79 12.59 -6.03
C ARG A 121 6.64 12.69 -5.02
N ALA A 122 5.67 13.58 -5.26
CA ALA A 122 4.51 13.76 -4.40
C ALA A 122 3.60 12.52 -4.42
N SER A 123 3.26 12.03 -5.61
CA SER A 123 2.43 10.82 -5.77
C SER A 123 3.12 9.57 -5.22
N ILE A 124 4.44 9.43 -5.41
CA ILE A 124 5.23 8.34 -4.85
C ILE A 124 5.25 8.43 -3.31
N ALA A 125 5.46 9.62 -2.74
CA ALA A 125 5.43 9.81 -1.29
C ALA A 125 4.05 9.45 -0.71
N THR A 126 2.96 9.92 -1.33
CA THR A 126 1.59 9.58 -0.91
C THR A 126 1.31 8.09 -1.04
N ALA A 127 1.72 7.45 -2.14
CA ALA A 127 1.55 6.02 -2.33
C ALA A 127 2.35 5.21 -1.30
N SER A 128 3.60 5.57 -1.06
CA SER A 128 4.44 4.94 -0.02
C SER A 128 3.86 5.13 1.39
N PHE A 129 3.31 6.30 1.69
CA PHE A 129 2.64 6.56 2.97
C PHE A 129 1.38 5.70 3.14
N LEU A 130 0.58 5.54 2.08
CA LEU A 130 -0.60 4.66 2.11
C LEU A 130 -0.20 3.19 2.27
N ALA A 131 0.81 2.71 1.53
CA ALA A 131 1.32 1.36 1.71
C ALA A 131 1.80 1.12 3.16
N PHE A 132 2.56 2.07 3.70
CA PHE A 132 3.04 2.01 5.07
C PHE A 132 1.88 1.94 6.07
N THR A 133 0.86 2.78 5.90
CA THR A 133 -0.33 2.82 6.75
C THR A 133 -1.08 1.48 6.73
N VAL A 134 -1.29 0.92 5.53
CA VAL A 134 -1.96 -0.39 5.36
C VAL A 134 -1.20 -1.49 6.07
N VAL A 135 0.13 -1.54 5.91
CA VAL A 135 0.96 -2.61 6.52
C VAL A 135 1.04 -2.50 8.04
N ILE A 136 1.05 -1.28 8.60
CA ILE A 136 1.05 -1.11 10.06
C ILE A 136 -0.22 -1.68 10.69
N GLY A 137 -1.36 -1.50 10.04
CA GLY A 137 -2.65 -2.01 10.51
C GLY A 137 -2.91 -3.47 10.18
N GLU A 138 -1.98 -4.15 9.50
CA GLU A 138 -2.21 -5.51 9.01
C GLU A 138 -2.06 -6.54 10.13
N PHE A 139 -3.14 -7.28 10.38
CA PHE A 139 -3.21 -8.31 11.41
C PHE A 139 -3.40 -9.72 10.83
N THR A 140 -4.27 -9.87 9.84
CA THR A 140 -4.78 -11.16 9.36
C THR A 140 -3.67 -12.05 8.80
N ILE A 141 -2.86 -11.53 7.87
CA ILE A 141 -1.78 -12.27 7.20
C ILE A 141 -0.69 -12.63 8.22
N ALA A 142 -0.32 -11.68 9.08
CA ALA A 142 0.65 -11.93 10.15
C ALA A 142 0.17 -13.03 11.11
N SER A 143 -1.08 -12.97 11.55
CA SER A 143 -1.67 -13.95 12.45
C SER A 143 -1.72 -15.35 11.83
N LEU A 144 -2.09 -15.47 10.55
CA LEU A 144 -2.19 -16.77 9.87
C LEU A 144 -0.82 -17.41 9.60
N LEU A 145 0.21 -16.60 9.39
CA LEU A 145 1.59 -17.07 9.20
C LEU A 145 2.37 -17.16 10.52
N LEU A 146 1.70 -16.96 11.66
CA LEU A 146 2.26 -17.01 13.01
C LEU A 146 3.49 -16.08 13.14
N LYS A 147 3.37 -14.85 12.63
CA LYS A 147 4.42 -13.84 12.65
C LYS A 147 4.13 -12.78 13.69
N ASN A 148 5.14 -12.45 14.48
CA ASN A 148 5.05 -11.41 15.50
C ASN A 148 5.11 -10.02 14.84
N THR A 149 3.94 -9.39 14.69
CA THR A 149 3.79 -7.99 14.28
C THR A 149 3.16 -7.19 15.41
N LEU A 150 3.22 -5.85 15.29
CA LEU A 150 2.66 -4.95 16.30
C LEU A 150 1.16 -5.18 16.54
N PRO A 151 0.29 -5.33 15.51
CA PRO A 151 -1.12 -5.66 15.71
C PRO A 151 -1.34 -6.99 16.43
N LEU A 152 -0.56 -8.02 16.11
CA LEU A 152 -0.67 -9.33 16.74
C LEU A 152 -0.27 -9.28 18.22
N TYR A 153 0.83 -8.59 18.53
CA TYR A 153 1.26 -8.37 19.91
C TYR A 153 0.19 -7.62 20.72
N LEU A 154 -0.37 -6.56 20.15
CA LEU A 154 -1.42 -5.78 20.80
C LEU A 154 -2.66 -6.65 21.06
N SER A 155 -3.06 -7.49 20.09
CA SER A 155 -4.17 -8.45 20.26
C SER A 155 -3.92 -9.42 21.43
N TYR A 156 -2.72 -9.98 21.56
CA TYR A 156 -2.39 -10.85 22.68
C TYR A 156 -2.39 -10.12 24.03
N ALA A 157 -1.86 -8.90 24.08
CA ALA A 157 -1.86 -8.07 25.29
C ALA A 157 -3.29 -7.70 25.73
N GLN A 158 -4.19 -7.46 24.77
CA GLN A 158 -5.60 -7.16 25.02
C GLN A 158 -6.35 -8.37 25.61
N GLY A 159 -6.03 -9.59 25.18
CA GLY A 159 -6.62 -10.83 25.69
C GLY A 159 -6.37 -11.08 27.18
N GLN A 160 -5.33 -10.47 27.77
CA GLN A 160 -5.01 -10.62 29.20
C GLN A 160 -5.85 -9.72 30.12
N ASN A 161 -6.44 -8.63 29.60
CA ASN A 161 -7.29 -7.73 30.38
C ASN A 161 -8.44 -7.15 29.52
N PRO A 162 -9.41 -7.99 29.10
CA PRO A 162 -10.41 -7.60 28.10
C PRO A 162 -11.30 -6.44 28.58
N GLN A 163 -11.70 -6.46 29.85
CA GLN A 163 -12.65 -5.51 30.43
C GLN A 163 -12.10 -4.07 30.44
N GLY A 164 -10.83 -3.89 30.83
CA GLY A 164 -10.19 -2.57 30.83
C GLY A 164 -9.99 -2.01 29.42
N SER A 165 -9.63 -2.87 28.48
CA SER A 165 -9.46 -2.51 27.07
C SER A 165 -10.75 -2.08 26.38
N PHE A 166 -11.86 -2.80 26.61
CA PHE A 166 -13.16 -2.42 26.06
C PHE A 166 -13.67 -1.11 26.67
N ALA A 167 -13.48 -0.90 27.97
CA ALA A 167 -13.87 0.35 28.64
C ALA A 167 -13.11 1.55 28.05
N LEU A 168 -11.78 1.45 27.88
CA LEU A 168 -10.97 2.50 27.26
C LEU A 168 -11.36 2.74 25.79
N GLY A 169 -11.61 1.67 25.03
CA GLY A 169 -12.08 1.78 23.65
C GLY A 169 -13.40 2.54 23.53
N LEU A 170 -14.37 2.23 24.39
CA LEU A 170 -15.65 2.94 24.43
C LEU A 170 -15.47 4.42 24.79
N VAL A 171 -14.64 4.73 25.79
CA VAL A 171 -14.34 6.12 26.17
C VAL A 171 -13.73 6.88 24.99
N LEU A 172 -12.75 6.31 24.30
CA LEU A 172 -12.10 6.94 23.14
C LEU A 172 -13.07 7.16 21.98
N VAL A 173 -13.96 6.21 21.69
CA VAL A 173 -14.99 6.35 20.66
C VAL A 173 -15.92 7.51 21.00
N VAL A 174 -16.44 7.57 22.23
CA VAL A 174 -17.31 8.65 22.67
C VAL A 174 -16.60 10.01 22.57
N LEU A 175 -15.35 10.09 23.03
CA LEU A 175 -14.53 11.30 22.96
C LEU A 175 -14.31 11.76 21.51
N SER A 176 -13.96 10.83 20.62
CA SER A 176 -13.78 11.10 19.18
C SER A 176 -15.06 11.60 18.54
N THR A 177 -16.20 10.96 18.82
CA THR A 177 -17.51 11.38 18.30
C THR A 177 -17.88 12.78 18.79
N VAL A 178 -17.67 13.08 20.07
CA VAL A 178 -17.92 14.41 20.65
C VAL A 178 -17.02 15.45 19.98
N PHE A 179 -15.74 15.17 19.83
CA PHE A 179 -14.80 16.07 19.19
C PHE A 179 -15.18 16.40 17.74
N VAL A 180 -15.54 15.39 16.95
CA VAL A 180 -16.00 15.58 15.56
C VAL A 180 -17.32 16.36 15.52
N ALA A 181 -18.26 16.05 16.42
CA ALA A 181 -19.53 16.76 16.49
C ALA A 181 -19.34 18.26 16.85
N LEU A 182 -18.46 18.57 17.78
CA LEU A 182 -18.10 19.95 18.14
C LEU A 182 -17.40 20.66 17.00
N SER A 183 -16.43 20.01 16.34
CA SER A 183 -15.73 20.55 15.18
C SER A 183 -16.70 20.90 14.05
N ASN A 184 -17.67 20.02 13.79
CA ASN A 184 -18.70 20.26 12.79
C ASN A 184 -19.67 21.39 13.16
N ARG A 185 -19.94 21.61 14.45
CA ARG A 185 -20.77 22.73 14.91
C ARG A 185 -20.06 24.07 14.75
N PHE A 186 -18.78 24.14 15.11
CA PHE A 186 -17.94 25.33 14.90
C PHE A 186 -17.74 25.66 13.42
N ALA A 187 -17.55 24.65 12.56
CA ALA A 187 -17.40 24.87 11.12
C ALA A 187 -18.67 25.49 10.50
N ARG A 188 -19.87 25.14 10.99
CA ARG A 188 -21.14 25.69 10.49
C ARG A 188 -21.39 27.13 10.92
N SER A 189 -20.87 27.58 12.06
CA SER A 189 -21.05 28.95 12.56
C SER A 189 -20.14 29.99 11.89
N VAL A 190 -19.12 29.56 11.14
CA VAL A 190 -18.17 30.45 10.43
C VAL A 190 -18.61 30.71 8.98
N THR A 191 -19.51 29.89 8.44
CA THR A 191 -20.03 30.00 7.06
C THR A 191 -21.39 30.74 6.95
N THR A 192 -21.86 31.34 8.03
CA THR A 192 -23.05 32.23 8.10
C THR A 192 -22.64 33.59 8.60
#